data_AF-A0A3B4UHY9-F1
#
_entry.id   AF-A0A3B4UHY9-F1
#
_cell.length_a   1.000
_cell.length_b   1.000
_cell.length_c   1.000
_cell.angle_alpha   90.00
_cell.angle_beta   90.00
_cell.angle_gamma   90.00
#
_symmetry.space_group_name_H-M   'P 1'
#
loop_
_entity.id
_entity.type
_entity.pdbx_description
1 polymer ?
#
loop_
_entity_poly.entity_id
_entity_poly.type
_entity_poly.pdbx_seq_one_letter_code
_entity_poly.pdbx_strand_id
1 'polypeptide(L)'
;MIIYKCVISGDEMFSDAFKIKETKSGFFYEVEGKTVSRSDDIDDALIGANASAEEAIESTESSSVSGVDIILNHKLQETAFDKKQYLTYIKEYVKVIKAKLEESNPERVEAFTVGMTAEVKKIVGNIKNYQFFTGESMNPEGMVGLLDYREDGITPFMLFFKDGLLVEKFVSTHLSFQRHTRHEASRRTP
;
A
#
# COMPACT_ATOMS: atom_id res chain seq x y z
N MET A 1 13.93 -1.76 5.66
CA MET A 1 12.51 -1.72 5.26
C MET A 1 12.24 -0.36 4.67
N ILE A 2 11.63 -0.34 3.49
CA ILE A 2 11.25 0.88 2.78
C ILE A 2 9.73 0.89 2.71
N ILE A 3 9.14 2.01 3.11
CA ILE A 3 7.70 2.24 3.07
C ILE A 3 7.40 3.30 2.02
N TYR A 4 6.39 3.04 1.20
CA TYR A 4 5.91 3.94 0.17
C TYR A 4 4.61 4.58 0.65
N LYS A 5 4.68 5.87 0.98
CA LYS A 5 3.56 6.64 1.52
C LYS A 5 2.94 7.55 0.49
N CYS A 6 1.63 7.72 0.52
CA CYS A 6 0.98 8.74 -0.28
C CYS A 6 1.50 10.12 0.12
N VAL A 7 1.99 10.91 -0.85
CA VAL A 7 2.51 12.26 -0.58
C VAL A 7 1.43 13.22 -0.05
N ILE A 8 0.14 12.94 -0.32
CA ILE A 8 -0.99 13.79 0.07
C ILE A 8 -1.53 13.40 1.45
N SER A 9 -1.93 12.15 1.64
CA SER A 9 -2.53 11.70 2.90
C SER A 9 -1.50 11.29 3.96
N GLY A 10 -0.29 10.90 3.55
CA GLY A 10 0.71 10.30 4.43
C GLY A 10 0.47 8.82 4.72
N ASP A 11 -0.59 8.22 4.18
CA ASP A 11 -0.91 6.81 4.40
C ASP A 11 0.11 5.89 3.75
N GLU A 12 0.37 4.75 4.38
CA GLU A 12 1.20 3.69 3.82
C GLU A 12 0.43 2.95 2.73
N MET A 13 0.95 2.94 1.50
CA MET A 13 0.30 2.28 0.37
C MET A 13 0.86 0.87 0.14
N PHE A 14 2.19 0.73 0.24
CA PHE A 14 2.89 -0.54 0.16
C PHE A 14 4.31 -0.43 0.74
N SER A 15 5.04 -1.56 0.79
CA SER A 15 6.42 -1.64 1.28
C SER A 15 7.32 -2.44 0.33
N ASP A 16 8.64 -2.38 0.57
CA ASP A 16 9.64 -3.21 -0.12
C ASP A 16 9.58 -4.71 0.21
N ALA A 17 8.63 -5.14 1.06
CA ALA A 17 8.35 -6.54 1.30
C ALA A 17 7.72 -7.24 0.07
N PHE A 18 7.14 -6.46 -0.84
CA PHE A 18 6.51 -6.95 -2.06
C PHE A 18 7.43 -6.82 -3.27
N LYS A 19 7.07 -7.53 -4.35
CA LYS A 19 7.77 -7.44 -5.62
C LYS A 19 7.27 -6.22 -6.38
N ILE A 20 8.08 -5.17 -6.37
CA ILE A 20 7.81 -3.89 -7.01
C ILE A 20 8.53 -3.81 -8.36
N LYS A 21 7.83 -3.40 -9.41
CA LYS A 21 8.39 -3.11 -10.73
C LYS A 21 7.93 -1.73 -11.19
N GLU A 22 8.78 -1.01 -11.89
CA GLU A 22 8.34 0.19 -12.62
C GLU A 22 7.70 -0.24 -13.94
N THR A 23 6.55 0.36 -14.27
CA THR A 23 5.93 0.14 -15.57
C THR A 23 6.80 0.74 -16.68
N LYS A 24 6.67 0.23 -17.90
CA LYS A 24 7.41 0.75 -19.07
C LYS A 24 7.16 2.24 -19.33
N SER A 25 6.03 2.78 -18.89
CA SER A 25 5.70 4.20 -19.00
C SER A 25 6.43 5.07 -17.96
N GLY A 26 6.98 4.46 -16.89
CA GLY A 26 7.70 5.15 -15.83
C GLY A 26 6.81 5.96 -14.89
N PHE A 27 5.48 5.84 -15.00
CA PHE A 27 4.51 6.60 -14.19
C PHE A 27 3.96 5.80 -13.01
N PHE A 28 4.08 4.48 -13.04
CA PHE A 28 3.52 3.60 -12.03
C PHE A 28 4.56 2.65 -11.47
N TYR A 29 4.42 2.37 -10.18
CA TYR A 29 4.88 1.12 -9.61
C TYR A 29 3.78 0.08 -9.73
N GLU A 30 4.16 -1.10 -10.19
CA GLU A 30 3.37 -2.31 -10.21
C GLU A 30 3.85 -3.20 -9.06
N VAL A 31 2.94 -3.49 -8.12
CA VAL A 31 3.23 -4.24 -6.90
C VAL A 31 2.48 -5.55 -6.98
N GLU A 32 3.20 -6.65 -7.09
CA GLU A 32 2.63 -8.01 -7.18
C GLU A 32 2.31 -8.51 -5.76
N GLY A 33 1.05 -8.91 -5.55
CA GLY A 33 0.55 -9.44 -4.29
C GLY A 33 0.14 -10.90 -4.41
N LYS A 34 -0.52 -11.40 -3.37
CA LYS A 34 -1.12 -12.73 -3.29
C LYS A 34 -2.47 -12.68 -2.60
N THR A 35 -3.40 -13.50 -3.02
CA THR A 35 -4.64 -13.74 -2.27
C THR A 35 -4.31 -14.61 -1.06
N VAL A 36 -4.71 -14.16 0.12
CA VAL A 36 -4.51 -14.86 1.39
C VAL A 36 -5.82 -14.91 2.18
N SER A 37 -5.97 -15.96 2.98
CA SER A 37 -7.06 -16.10 3.96
C SER A 37 -6.44 -16.11 5.34
N ARG A 38 -6.92 -15.25 6.23
CA ARG A 38 -6.55 -15.22 7.64
C ARG A 38 -7.77 -15.65 8.45
N SER A 39 -7.64 -16.72 9.23
CA SER A 39 -8.63 -17.05 10.23
C SER A 39 -8.21 -16.47 11.57
N ASP A 40 -9.14 -15.79 12.25
CA ASP A 40 -9.03 -15.43 13.66
C ASP A 40 -9.33 -16.65 14.54
N ASP A 41 -8.69 -17.79 14.26
CA ASP A 41 -8.70 -18.91 15.19
C ASP A 41 -7.87 -18.49 16.42
N ILE A 42 -8.54 -17.90 17.41
CA ILE A 42 -8.03 -17.87 18.77
C ILE A 42 -7.92 -19.33 19.17
N ASP A 43 -6.68 -19.83 19.35
CA ASP A 43 -6.47 -21.17 19.90
C ASP A 43 -7.36 -21.34 21.14
N ASP A 44 -8.36 -22.23 21.09
CA ASP A 44 -9.28 -22.54 22.20
C ASP A 44 -8.51 -22.91 23.50
N ALA A 45 -7.24 -23.29 23.37
CA ALA A 45 -6.32 -23.50 24.48
C ALA A 45 -6.10 -22.25 25.37
N LEU A 46 -6.34 -21.03 24.88
CA LEU A 46 -6.25 -19.77 25.64
C LEU A 46 -7.57 -19.39 26.35
N ILE A 47 -8.70 -19.99 25.97
CA ILE A 47 -10.02 -19.77 26.61
C ILE A 47 -10.24 -20.75 27.79
N GLY A 48 -9.33 -21.71 28.00
CA GLY A 48 -9.39 -22.70 29.06
C GLY A 48 -8.78 -22.25 30.39
N ALA A 49 -9.32 -21.24 31.07
CA ALA A 49 -8.93 -20.94 32.47
C ALA A 49 -10.02 -20.32 33.36
N ASN A 50 -11.31 -20.52 33.10
CA ASN A 50 -12.34 -20.31 34.14
C ASN A 50 -13.54 -21.26 33.97
N ALA A 51 -13.39 -22.50 34.44
CA ALA A 51 -14.47 -23.47 34.49
C ALA A 51 -15.39 -23.19 35.69
N SER A 52 -16.44 -22.38 35.50
CA SER A 52 -17.70 -22.46 36.27
C SER A 52 -18.70 -21.40 35.81
N ALA A 53 -19.55 -21.73 34.84
CA ALA A 53 -20.98 -21.39 34.81
C ALA A 53 -21.56 -21.83 33.46
N GLU A 54 -22.61 -22.64 33.51
CA GLU A 54 -23.46 -22.93 32.37
C GLU A 54 -24.06 -21.62 31.84
N GLU A 55 -23.82 -21.28 30.57
CA GLU A 55 -24.79 -20.60 29.70
C GLU A 55 -24.27 -20.60 28.27
N ALA A 56 -25.22 -20.77 27.35
CA ALA A 56 -25.10 -20.94 25.90
C ALA A 56 -23.75 -20.59 25.26
N ILE A 57 -23.12 -21.61 24.65
CA ILE A 57 -22.11 -21.41 23.60
C ILE A 57 -22.83 -20.76 22.42
N GLU A 58 -22.89 -19.42 22.43
CA GLU A 58 -23.13 -18.65 21.23
C GLU A 58 -21.94 -18.96 20.31
N SER A 59 -22.22 -19.74 19.27
CA SER A 59 -21.27 -20.10 18.22
C SER A 59 -20.61 -18.82 17.73
N THR A 60 -19.40 -18.54 18.22
CA THR A 60 -18.61 -17.40 17.75
C THR A 60 -18.31 -17.67 16.29
N GLU A 61 -18.96 -16.93 15.39
CA GLU A 61 -18.71 -17.06 13.97
C GLU A 61 -17.24 -16.71 13.71
N SER A 62 -16.44 -17.72 13.37
CA SER A 62 -15.05 -17.54 12.97
C SER A 62 -15.01 -16.62 11.75
N SER A 63 -14.68 -15.33 11.94
CA SER A 63 -14.56 -14.38 10.84
C SER A 63 -13.24 -14.62 10.12
N SER A 64 -13.25 -15.47 9.09
CA SER A 64 -12.10 -15.59 8.19
C SER A 64 -12.08 -14.40 7.22
N VAL A 65 -11.03 -13.58 7.27
CA VAL A 65 -10.83 -12.47 6.33
C VAL A 65 -9.95 -12.95 5.17
N SER A 66 -10.53 -13.01 3.98
CA SER A 66 -9.80 -13.32 2.74
C SER A 66 -9.63 -12.07 1.88
N GLY A 67 -8.45 -11.87 1.30
CA GLY A 67 -8.15 -10.70 0.47
C GLY A 67 -6.73 -10.70 -0.07
N VAL A 68 -6.38 -9.68 -0.84
CA VAL A 68 -5.00 -9.49 -1.32
C VAL A 68 -4.14 -9.02 -0.15
N ASP A 69 -3.00 -9.67 0.06
CA ASP A 69 -2.06 -9.39 1.14
C ASP A 69 -1.60 -7.92 1.22
N ILE A 70 -1.39 -7.25 0.07
CA ILE A 70 -1.09 -5.81 0.02
C ILE A 70 -2.19 -5.00 0.71
N ILE A 71 -3.45 -5.28 0.37
CA ILE A 71 -4.62 -4.57 0.92
C ILE A 71 -4.73 -4.85 2.41
N LEU A 72 -4.60 -6.11 2.82
CA LEU A 72 -4.75 -6.51 4.22
C LEU A 72 -3.59 -5.99 5.11
N ASN A 73 -2.37 -5.94 4.59
CA ASN A 73 -1.19 -5.47 5.35
C ASN A 73 -1.20 -3.96 5.56
N HIS A 74 -1.67 -3.21 4.56
CA HIS A 74 -1.70 -1.75 4.58
C HIS A 74 -3.08 -1.17 4.89
N LYS A 75 -4.05 -2.05 5.21
CA LYS A 75 -5.44 -1.71 5.52
C LYS A 75 -6.07 -0.79 4.48
N LEU A 76 -5.79 -1.06 3.21
CA LEU A 76 -6.32 -0.24 2.13
C LEU A 76 -7.84 -0.40 2.06
N GLN A 77 -8.54 0.69 1.77
CA GLN A 77 -10.00 0.74 1.82
C GLN A 77 -10.57 0.75 0.41
N GLU A 78 -11.40 -0.25 0.10
CA GLU A 78 -12.06 -0.35 -1.20
C GLU A 78 -12.98 0.85 -1.43
N THR A 79 -12.97 1.36 -2.66
CA THR A 79 -13.88 2.41 -3.12
C THR A 79 -14.35 2.11 -4.53
N ALA A 80 -15.44 2.75 -4.94
CA ALA A 80 -16.01 2.58 -6.26
C ALA A 80 -15.97 3.90 -7.03
N PHE A 81 -15.54 3.82 -8.29
CA PHE A 81 -15.59 4.94 -9.22
C PHE A 81 -16.38 4.57 -10.47
N ASP A 82 -17.32 5.42 -10.85
CA ASP A 82 -17.74 5.50 -12.24
C ASP A 82 -16.71 6.28 -13.08
N LYS A 83 -16.83 6.17 -14.41
CA LYS A 83 -15.93 6.84 -15.36
C LYS A 83 -15.86 8.36 -15.19
N LYS A 84 -16.97 9.02 -14.86
CA LYS A 84 -17.00 10.48 -14.66
C LYS A 84 -16.37 10.84 -13.32
N GLN A 85 -16.69 10.13 -12.26
CA GLN A 85 -16.11 10.33 -10.93
C GLN A 85 -14.59 10.16 -10.96
N TYR A 86 -14.08 9.08 -11.60
CA TYR A 86 -12.65 8.87 -11.74
C TYR A 86 -11.97 9.99 -12.53
N LEU A 87 -12.61 10.47 -13.62
CA LEU A 87 -12.09 11.58 -14.41
C LEU A 87 -12.03 12.89 -13.63
N THR A 88 -12.97 13.14 -12.72
CA THR A 88 -12.94 14.31 -11.83
C THR A 88 -11.82 14.17 -10.81
N TYR A 89 -11.80 13.05 -10.08
CA TYR A 89 -10.76 12.73 -9.09
C TYR A 89 -9.35 12.86 -9.68
N ILE A 90 -9.08 12.16 -10.79
CA ILE A 90 -7.72 12.08 -11.32
C ILE A 90 -7.23 13.43 -11.85
N LYS A 91 -8.14 14.31 -12.31
CA LYS A 91 -7.78 15.67 -12.72
C LYS A 91 -7.34 16.51 -11.52
N GLU A 92 -8.01 16.39 -10.39
CA GLU A 92 -7.65 17.12 -9.17
C GLU A 92 -6.35 16.55 -8.58
N TYR A 93 -6.24 15.23 -8.49
CA TYR A 93 -5.04 14.53 -8.04
C TYR A 93 -3.80 14.92 -8.87
N VAL A 94 -3.89 14.89 -10.20
CA VAL A 94 -2.78 15.27 -11.09
C VAL A 94 -2.36 16.73 -10.90
N LYS A 95 -3.30 17.65 -10.62
CA LYS A 95 -2.95 19.05 -10.30
C LYS A 95 -2.16 19.15 -9.01
N VAL A 96 -2.56 18.43 -7.95
CA VAL A 96 -1.86 18.43 -6.67
C VAL A 96 -0.45 17.85 -6.81
N ILE A 97 -0.31 16.73 -7.52
CA ILE A 97 1.01 16.13 -7.78
C ILE A 97 1.88 17.05 -8.63
N LYS A 98 1.32 17.70 -9.65
CA LYS A 98 2.06 18.68 -10.47
C LYS A 98 2.63 19.81 -9.61
N ALA A 99 1.83 20.39 -8.72
CA ALA A 99 2.30 21.46 -7.82
C ALA A 99 3.45 20.98 -6.92
N LYS A 100 3.35 19.76 -6.37
CA LYS A 100 4.44 19.17 -5.58
C LYS A 100 5.71 18.90 -6.41
N LEU A 101 5.56 18.48 -7.66
CA LEU A 101 6.68 18.31 -8.58
C LEU A 101 7.33 19.65 -8.93
N GLU A 102 6.56 20.73 -9.12
CA GLU A 102 7.10 22.07 -9.36
C GLU A 102 8.02 22.53 -8.21
N GLU A 103 7.70 22.17 -6.97
CA GLU A 103 8.49 22.51 -5.78
C GLU A 103 9.71 21.59 -5.57
N SER A 104 9.56 20.28 -5.82
CA SER A 104 10.56 19.27 -5.42
C SER A 104 11.42 18.73 -6.57
N ASN A 105 10.87 18.69 -7.79
CA ASN A 105 11.53 18.14 -8.97
C ASN A 105 10.98 18.78 -10.27
N PRO A 106 11.24 20.07 -10.51
CA PRO A 106 10.60 20.84 -11.57
C PRO A 106 10.89 20.28 -12.98
N GLU A 107 12.03 19.62 -13.19
CA GLU A 107 12.40 19.00 -14.47
C GLU A 107 11.45 17.86 -14.87
N ARG A 108 10.77 17.23 -13.90
CA ARG A 108 9.84 16.13 -14.14
C ARG A 108 8.46 16.62 -14.63
N VAL A 109 8.12 17.88 -14.41
CA VAL A 109 6.77 18.44 -14.61
C VAL A 109 6.31 18.33 -16.06
N GLU A 110 7.18 18.63 -17.03
CA GLU A 110 6.85 18.56 -18.45
C GLU A 110 6.52 17.13 -18.88
N ALA A 111 7.43 16.19 -18.58
CA ALA A 111 7.22 14.77 -18.87
C ALA A 111 5.95 14.23 -18.17
N PHE A 112 5.70 14.66 -16.94
CA PHE A 112 4.51 14.28 -16.18
C PHE A 112 3.22 14.74 -16.86
N THR A 113 3.10 16.03 -17.18
CA THR A 113 1.88 16.57 -17.79
C THR A 113 1.57 15.97 -19.17
N VAL A 114 2.59 15.77 -20.01
CA VAL A 114 2.43 15.18 -21.34
C VAL A 114 2.07 13.69 -21.25
N GLY A 115 2.82 12.93 -20.44
CA GLY A 115 2.65 11.48 -20.32
C GLY A 115 1.37 11.07 -19.59
N MET A 116 0.98 11.81 -18.54
CA MET A 116 -0.16 11.46 -17.69
C MET A 116 -1.48 11.41 -18.46
N THR A 117 -1.66 12.26 -19.46
CA THR A 117 -2.86 12.27 -20.29
C THR A 117 -3.08 10.93 -21.01
N ALA A 118 -2.00 10.29 -21.48
CA ALA A 118 -2.08 8.98 -22.13
C ALA A 118 -2.39 7.86 -21.13
N GLU A 119 -1.78 7.89 -19.95
CA GLU A 119 -2.01 6.89 -18.90
C GLU A 119 -3.43 6.96 -18.34
N VAL A 120 -3.95 8.16 -18.07
CA VAL A 120 -5.35 8.35 -17.63
C VAL A 120 -6.33 7.79 -18.67
N LYS A 121 -6.08 8.00 -19.97
CA LYS A 121 -6.92 7.43 -21.04
C LYS A 121 -6.92 5.90 -21.03
N LYS A 122 -5.77 5.26 -20.78
CA LYS A 122 -5.68 3.79 -20.67
C LYS A 122 -6.47 3.27 -19.48
N ILE A 123 -6.32 3.89 -18.31
CA ILE A 123 -7.06 3.50 -17.10
C ILE A 123 -8.56 3.65 -17.32
N VAL A 124 -8.99 4.78 -17.86
CA VAL A 124 -10.41 5.06 -18.15
C VAL A 124 -10.99 4.11 -19.21
N GLY A 125 -10.17 3.63 -20.15
CA GLY A 125 -10.54 2.61 -21.13
C GLY A 125 -10.82 1.25 -20.47
N ASN A 126 -10.06 0.91 -19.44
CA ASN A 126 -10.14 -0.37 -18.72
C ASN A 126 -10.77 -0.25 -17.32
N ILE A 127 -11.49 0.84 -17.04
CA ILE A 127 -11.95 1.20 -15.69
C ILE A 127 -12.80 0.11 -15.01
N LYS A 128 -13.48 -0.71 -15.80
CA LYS A 128 -14.35 -1.79 -15.30
C LYS A 128 -13.58 -3.00 -14.76
N ASN A 129 -12.32 -3.17 -15.14
CA ASN A 129 -11.49 -4.28 -14.67
C ASN A 129 -10.79 -3.92 -13.36
N TYR A 130 -10.52 -2.62 -13.16
CA TYR A 130 -9.86 -2.15 -11.96
C TYR A 130 -10.81 -2.12 -10.76
N GLN A 131 -10.30 -2.61 -9.63
CA GLN A 131 -10.83 -2.30 -8.31
C GLN A 131 -10.01 -1.17 -7.70
N PHE A 132 -10.67 -0.22 -7.02
CA PHE A 132 -10.05 1.00 -6.53
C PHE A 132 -9.87 0.94 -5.02
N PHE A 133 -8.69 1.34 -4.55
CA PHE A 133 -8.35 1.30 -3.14
C PHE A 133 -7.72 2.61 -2.69
N THR A 134 -8.24 3.19 -1.60
CA THR A 134 -7.66 4.33 -0.91
C THR A 134 -6.78 3.88 0.24
N GLY A 135 -5.95 4.78 0.78
CA GLY A 135 -5.20 4.52 2.02
C GLY A 135 -6.12 4.35 3.23
N GLU A 136 -5.56 3.94 4.38
CA GLU A 136 -6.32 3.69 5.62
C GLU A 136 -7.22 4.88 6.02
N SER A 137 -6.76 6.12 5.79
CA SER A 137 -7.52 7.33 6.13
C SER A 137 -8.73 7.61 5.23
N MET A 138 -8.88 6.89 4.11
CA MET A 138 -9.88 7.15 3.07
C MET A 138 -9.89 8.59 2.55
N ASN A 139 -8.73 9.27 2.56
CA ASN A 139 -8.64 10.65 2.10
C ASN A 139 -9.05 10.75 0.61
N PRO A 140 -10.10 11.53 0.26
CA PRO A 140 -10.62 11.61 -1.11
C PRO A 140 -9.67 12.32 -2.09
N GLU A 141 -8.74 13.14 -1.58
CA GLU A 141 -7.68 13.78 -2.37
C GLU A 141 -6.42 12.91 -2.47
N GLY A 142 -6.38 11.83 -1.69
CA GLY A 142 -5.25 10.92 -1.59
C GLY A 142 -5.04 10.06 -2.84
N MET A 143 -4.03 9.21 -2.77
CA MET A 143 -3.77 8.24 -3.83
C MET A 143 -4.83 7.15 -3.85
N VAL A 144 -5.28 6.81 -5.05
CA VAL A 144 -6.06 5.61 -5.32
C VAL A 144 -5.16 4.59 -6.01
N GLY A 145 -4.96 3.44 -5.35
CA GLY A 145 -4.35 2.25 -5.92
C GLY A 145 -5.33 1.51 -6.83
N LEU A 146 -4.82 0.96 -7.92
CA LEU A 146 -5.62 0.21 -8.91
C LEU A 146 -5.26 -1.26 -8.83
N LEU A 147 -6.15 -2.09 -8.31
CA LEU A 147 -6.00 -3.54 -8.30
C LEU A 147 -6.54 -4.13 -9.61
N ASP A 148 -5.75 -5.01 -10.23
CA ASP A 148 -6.16 -5.87 -11.33
C ASP A 148 -5.48 -7.25 -11.19
N TYR A 149 -5.86 -8.20 -12.03
CA TYR A 149 -5.32 -9.55 -12.05
C TYR A 149 -4.55 -9.80 -13.34
N ARG A 150 -3.49 -10.63 -13.26
CA ARG A 150 -2.74 -11.03 -14.45
C ARG A 150 -3.61 -11.85 -15.40
N GLU A 151 -3.07 -12.18 -16.57
CA GLU A 151 -3.73 -13.04 -17.57
C GLU A 151 -4.09 -14.44 -17.01
N ASP A 152 -3.45 -14.87 -15.93
CA ASP A 152 -3.80 -16.09 -15.20
C ASP A 152 -5.10 -15.97 -14.37
N GLY A 153 -5.62 -14.76 -14.18
CA GLY A 153 -6.83 -14.46 -13.41
C GLY A 153 -6.69 -14.66 -11.89
N ILE A 154 -5.51 -15.00 -11.38
CA ILE A 154 -5.30 -15.41 -9.99
C ILE A 154 -4.26 -14.52 -9.31
N THR A 155 -3.23 -14.06 -10.03
CA THR A 155 -2.15 -13.25 -9.46
C THR A 155 -2.58 -11.78 -9.40
N PRO A 156 -2.83 -11.21 -8.20
CA PRO A 156 -3.20 -9.81 -8.09
C PRO A 156 -1.97 -8.92 -8.24
N PHE A 157 -2.15 -7.75 -8.86
CA PHE A 157 -1.17 -6.68 -8.84
C PHE A 157 -1.85 -5.33 -8.65
N MET A 158 -1.19 -4.43 -7.93
CA MET A 158 -1.67 -3.08 -7.73
C MET A 158 -0.78 -2.07 -8.45
N LEU A 159 -1.39 -1.08 -9.11
CA LEU A 159 -0.70 0.05 -9.69
C LEU A 159 -0.81 1.26 -8.76
N PHE A 160 0.33 1.90 -8.49
CA PHE A 160 0.43 3.12 -7.70
C PHE A 160 1.23 4.19 -8.46
N PHE A 161 0.79 5.44 -8.42
CA PHE A 161 1.48 6.53 -9.11
C PHE A 161 2.85 6.81 -8.48
N LYS A 162 3.93 6.67 -9.25
CA LYS A 162 5.30 6.85 -8.76
C LYS A 162 5.54 8.25 -8.21
N ASP A 163 5.13 9.27 -8.96
CA ASP A 163 5.31 10.68 -8.58
C ASP A 163 4.39 11.10 -7.40
N GLY A 164 3.45 10.23 -7.00
CA GLY A 164 2.56 10.43 -5.86
C GLY A 164 3.02 9.81 -4.54
N LEU A 165 4.21 9.21 -4.51
CA LEU A 165 4.73 8.48 -3.36
C LEU A 165 5.97 9.14 -2.76
N LEU A 166 6.03 9.13 -1.43
CA LEU A 166 7.22 9.39 -0.64
C LEU A 166 7.86 8.06 -0.24
N VAL A 167 9.18 7.96 -0.41
CA VAL A 167 9.95 6.75 -0.10
C VAL A 167 10.67 6.96 1.22
N GLU A 168 10.23 6.28 2.27
CA GLU A 168 10.85 6.34 3.61
C GLU A 168 11.66 5.09 3.91
N LYS A 169 12.94 5.26 4.27
CA LYS A 169 13.85 4.15 4.58
C LYS A 169 14.06 4.01 6.08
N PHE A 170 13.60 2.89 6.64
CA PHE A 170 13.87 2.49 8.01
C PHE A 170 15.07 1.55 8.08
N VAL A 171 16.08 1.96 8.83
CA VAL A 171 17.28 1.17 9.14
C VAL A 171 17.18 0.74 10.60
N SER A 172 17.15 -0.57 10.87
CA SER A 172 17.08 -1.09 12.24
C SER A 172 18.30 -0.63 13.03
N THR A 173 18.09 0.21 14.04
CA THR A 173 19.13 0.81 14.91
C THR A 173 19.81 -0.19 15.84
N HIS A 174 19.37 -1.45 15.85
CA HIS A 174 19.94 -2.49 16.72
C HIS A 174 21.39 -2.87 16.34
N LEU A 175 21.81 -2.64 15.09
CA LEU A 175 23.19 -2.93 14.66
C LEU A 175 24.20 -1.83 15.04
N SER A 176 23.72 -0.60 15.27
CA SER A 176 24.58 0.55 15.60
C SER A 176 25.07 0.49 17.05
N PHE A 177 24.28 -0.09 17.96
CA PHE A 177 24.62 -0.20 19.38
C PHE A 177 25.66 -1.30 19.67
N GLN A 178 25.68 -2.38 18.89
CA GLN A 178 26.69 -3.43 19.00
C GLN A 178 28.08 -3.01 18.48
N ARG A 179 28.15 -2.07 17.53
CA ARG A 179 29.44 -1.52 17.06
C ARG A 179 30.07 -0.57 18.06
N HIS A 180 29.26 0.22 18.79
CA HIS A 180 29.79 1.09 19.85
C HIS A 180 30.26 0.32 21.08
N THR A 181 29.52 -0.71 21.50
CA THR A 181 29.89 -1.55 22.65
C THR A 181 31.12 -2.42 22.40
N ARG A 182 31.35 -2.92 21.17
CA ARG A 182 32.62 -3.60 20.82
C ARG A 182 33.83 -2.67 20.77
N HIS A 183 33.64 -1.40 20.41
CA HIS A 183 34.75 -0.44 20.33
C HIS A 183 35.19 0.10 21.71
N GLU A 184 34.27 0.16 22.68
CA GLU A 184 34.58 0.49 24.08
C GLU A 184 35.15 -0.71 24.87
N ALA A 185 34.71 -1.95 24.58
CA ALA A 185 35.24 -3.14 25.23
C ALA A 185 36.70 -3.45 24.84
N SER A 186 37.14 -3.06 23.63
CA SER A 186 38.54 -3.23 23.19
C SER A 186 39.51 -2.17 23.73
N ARG A 187 39.03 -1.13 24.42
CA ARG A 187 39.86 -0.09 25.04
C ARG A 187 39.97 -0.22 26.57
N ARG A 188 39.33 -1.23 27.16
CA ARG A 188 39.38 -1.52 28.60
C ARG A 188 39.87 -2.96 28.85
N THR A 189 41.09 -3.24 28.44
CA THR A 189 41.88 -4.33 28.99
C THR A 189 43.30 -3.80 29.22
N PRO A 190 43.82 -3.84 30.46
CA PRO A 190 45.16 -3.35 30.80
C PRO A 190 46.26 -4.22 30.18
#